data_AF-A0A3D2JZ54-F1
#
_entry.id   AF-A0A3D2JZ54-F1
#
_cell.length_a   1.000
_cell.length_b   1.000
_cell.length_c   1.000
_cell.angle_alpha   90.00
_cell.angle_beta   90.00
_cell.angle_gamma   90.00
#
_symmetry.space_group_name_H-M   'P 1'
#
loop_
_entity.id
_entity.type
_entity.pdbx_description
1 polymer ?
#
loop_
_entity_poly.entity_id
_entity_poly.type
_entity_poly.pdbx_seq_one_letter_code
_entity_poly.pdbx_strand_id
1 'polypeptide(L)'
;MNLFEKLQAEKLQHSTRREFLRDCTTGLGGMWLASQGLSNAAGPLNISRDPSSPLAPLSPSFAPTAKRVIYLHMVGAPSQLELFDYKPTLEKYDGKECPKEYLEGQRFAFIQGVPKML
;
A
#
# COMPACT_ATOMS: atom_id res chain seq x y z
N MET A 1 34.76 31.80 29.27
CA MET A 1 33.81 31.67 28.14
C MET A 1 32.90 32.86 28.16
N ASN A 2 33.00 33.72 27.15
CA ASN A 2 32.19 34.92 27.00
C ASN A 2 30.72 34.58 26.77
N LEU A 3 29.80 35.49 27.10
CA LEU A 3 28.36 35.28 26.92
C LEU A 3 28.00 34.98 25.46
N PHE A 4 28.67 35.65 24.51
CA PHE A 4 28.51 35.40 23.08
C PHE A 4 28.89 33.97 22.68
N GLU A 5 29.97 33.43 23.24
CA GLU A 5 30.40 32.06 22.96
C GLU A 5 29.39 31.03 23.50
N LYS A 6 28.79 31.30 24.67
CA LYS A 6 27.70 30.47 25.22
C LYS A 6 26.48 30.45 24.30
N LEU A 7 26.00 31.62 23.88
CA LEU A 7 24.86 31.72 22.98
C LEU A 7 25.12 31.06 21.62
N GLN A 8 26.34 31.18 21.10
CA GLN A 8 26.72 30.54 19.86
C GLN A 8 26.76 29.01 19.98
N ALA A 9 27.30 28.48 21.09
CA ALA A 9 27.32 27.05 21.37
C ALA A 9 25.90 26.48 21.53
N GLU A 10 25.02 27.19 22.25
CA GLU A 10 23.62 26.81 22.45
C GLU A 10 22.86 26.79 21.10
N LYS A 11 23.03 27.82 20.26
CA LYS A 11 22.44 27.86 18.92
C LYS A 11 22.90 26.69 18.03
N LEU A 12 24.18 26.31 18.10
CA LEU A 12 24.72 25.18 17.36
C LEU A 12 24.16 23.84 17.87
N GLN A 13 23.91 23.70 19.17
CA GLN A 13 23.26 22.51 19.75
C GLN A 13 21.79 22.37 19.30
N HIS A 14 21.09 23.48 19.08
CA HIS A 14 19.71 23.47 18.58
C HIS A 14 19.63 23.31 17.05
N SER A 15 20.69 23.61 16.30
CA SER A 15 20.78 23.43 14.84
C SER A 15 20.90 21.96 14.43
N THR A 16 19.84 21.18 14.66
CA THR A 16 19.80 19.74 14.38
C THR A 16 19.49 19.45 12.91
N ARG A 17 19.79 18.23 12.44
CA ARG A 17 19.38 17.72 11.12
C ARG A 17 17.89 17.93 10.86
N ARG A 18 17.04 17.85 11.90
CA ARG A 18 15.60 18.06 11.79
C ARG A 18 15.24 19.51 11.46
N GLU A 19 15.92 20.48 12.08
CA GLU A 19 15.71 21.91 11.81
C GLU A 19 16.17 22.27 10.40
N PHE A 20 17.35 21.78 9.98
CA PHE A 20 17.82 21.92 8.60
C PHE A 20 16.80 21.35 7.59
N LEU A 21 16.31 20.13 7.81
CA LEU A 21 15.33 19.51 6.90
C LEU A 21 13.98 20.24 6.90
N ARG A 22 13.57 20.83 8.04
CA ARG A 22 12.35 21.66 8.13
C ARG A 22 12.48 22.93 7.30
N ASP A 23 13.61 23.63 7.46
CA ASP A 23 13.80 24.95 6.87
C ASP A 23 14.18 24.88 5.38
N CYS A 24 14.78 23.78 4.91
CA CYS A 24 15.11 23.57 3.49
C CYS A 24 13.95 23.05 2.62
N THR A 25 12.77 22.76 3.19
CA THR A 25 11.62 22.21 2.44
C THR A 25 11.16 23.10 1.28
N THR A 26 11.12 24.42 1.50
CA THR A 26 10.67 25.40 0.51
C THR A 26 11.66 25.54 -0.65
N GLY A 27 12.97 25.52 -0.38
CA GLY A 27 14.01 25.59 -1.39
C GLY A 27 14.04 24.38 -2.31
N LEU A 28 13.91 23.17 -1.75
CA LEU A 28 13.84 21.94 -2.53
C LEU A 28 12.59 21.88 -3.42
N GLY A 29 11.44 22.33 -2.89
CA GLY A 29 10.21 22.46 -3.68
C GLY A 29 10.34 23.47 -4.82
N GLY A 30 10.95 24.62 -4.57
CA GLY A 30 11.24 25.63 -5.59
C GLY A 30 12.19 25.11 -6.69
N MET A 31 13.23 24.36 -6.32
CA MET A 31 14.13 23.72 -7.28
C MET A 31 13.41 22.67 -8.12
N TRP A 32 12.53 21.87 -7.52
CA TRP A 32 11.72 20.90 -8.26
C TRP A 32 10.77 21.59 -9.24
N LEU A 33 10.05 22.62 -8.82
CA LEU A 33 9.17 23.41 -9.71
C LEU A 33 9.97 24.10 -10.83
N ALA A 34 11.14 24.66 -10.52
CA ALA A 34 12.04 25.23 -11.53
C ALA A 34 12.53 24.17 -12.52
N SER A 35 12.87 22.97 -12.03
CA SER A 35 13.23 21.82 -12.86
C SER A 35 12.05 21.34 -13.72
N GLN A 36 10.83 21.35 -13.20
CA GLN A 36 9.61 21.04 -13.96
C GLN A 36 9.36 22.10 -15.04
N GLY A 37 9.52 23.38 -14.72
CA GLY A 37 9.42 24.49 -15.68
C GLY A 37 10.50 24.44 -16.77
N LEU A 38 11.73 24.00 -16.45
CA LEU A 38 12.79 23.75 -17.43
C LEU A 38 12.53 22.49 -18.27
N SER A 39 11.86 21.48 -17.69
CA SER A 39 11.45 20.25 -18.38
C SER A 39 10.11 20.37 -19.12
N ASN A 40 9.63 21.61 -19.35
CA ASN A 40 8.66 21.95 -20.41
C ASN A 40 9.11 21.55 -21.84
N ALA A 41 10.19 20.76 -21.99
CA ALA A 41 10.42 19.92 -23.16
C ALA A 41 9.38 18.78 -23.29
N ALA A 42 8.60 18.48 -22.25
CA ALA A 42 7.32 17.81 -22.41
C ALA A 42 6.28 18.90 -22.71
N GLY A 43 5.79 18.96 -23.95
CA GLY A 43 4.85 19.98 -24.44
C GLY A 43 3.56 20.09 -23.62
N PRO A 44 2.62 20.98 -24.03
CA PRO A 44 1.35 21.16 -23.32
C PRO A 44 0.69 19.81 -23.05
N LEU A 45 0.19 19.60 -21.83
CA LEU A 45 -0.59 18.43 -21.46
C LEU A 45 -1.78 18.32 -22.44
N ASN A 46 -1.63 17.50 -23.48
CA ASN A 46 -2.69 17.22 -24.44
C ASN A 46 -3.72 16.33 -23.75
N ILE A 47 -4.60 16.96 -22.99
CA ILE A 47 -5.78 16.33 -22.41
C ILE A 47 -6.82 16.24 -23.53
N SER A 48 -6.57 15.35 -24.49
CA SER A 48 -7.56 15.00 -25.51
C SER A 48 -8.51 13.98 -24.91
N ARG A 49 -9.75 14.40 -24.64
CA ARG A 49 -10.83 13.48 -24.30
C ARG A 49 -11.53 13.06 -25.58
N ASP A 50 -11.74 11.77 -25.73
CA ASP A 50 -12.60 11.26 -26.78
C ASP A 50 -14.06 11.71 -26.51
N PRO A 51 -14.68 12.49 -27.41
CA PRO A 51 -16.06 12.93 -27.25
C PRO A 51 -17.06 11.75 -27.25
N SER A 52 -16.69 10.58 -27.76
CA SER A 52 -17.54 9.38 -27.72
C SER A 52 -17.55 8.70 -26.35
N SER A 53 -16.55 8.94 -25.51
CA SER A 53 -16.44 8.38 -24.16
C SER A 53 -15.86 9.41 -23.17
N PRO A 54 -16.64 10.44 -22.78
CA PRO A 54 -16.14 11.56 -21.97
C PRO A 54 -15.72 11.16 -20.55
N LEU A 55 -16.19 10.00 -20.07
CA LEU A 55 -15.85 9.44 -18.75
C LEU A 55 -14.73 8.38 -18.82
N ALA A 56 -14.13 8.16 -19.99
CA ALA A 56 -12.99 7.25 -20.09
C ALA A 56 -11.83 7.74 -19.22
N PRO A 57 -11.10 6.83 -18.55
CA PRO A 57 -9.90 7.20 -17.81
C PRO A 57 -8.85 7.80 -18.77
N LEU A 58 -8.26 8.92 -18.36
CA LEU A 58 -7.17 9.55 -19.11
C LEU A 58 -5.88 8.74 -18.92
N SER A 59 -5.07 8.66 -19.97
CA SER A 59 -3.71 8.15 -19.85
C SER A 59 -2.89 9.02 -18.89
N PRO A 60 -2.14 8.44 -17.94
CA PRO A 60 -1.29 9.20 -17.05
C PRO A 60 -0.21 9.94 -17.84
N SER A 61 0.17 11.14 -17.39
CA SER A 61 1.20 11.96 -18.05
C SER A 61 2.60 11.33 -18.04
N PHE A 62 2.82 10.29 -17.23
CA PHE A 62 4.08 9.57 -17.11
C PHE A 62 3.83 8.07 -17.12
N ALA A 63 4.79 7.32 -17.64
CA ALA A 63 4.77 5.87 -17.53
C ALA A 63 4.76 5.47 -16.03
N PRO A 64 3.81 4.64 -15.58
CA PRO A 64 3.77 4.23 -14.18
C PRO A 64 5.01 3.40 -13.85
N THR A 65 5.72 3.79 -12.78
CA THR A 65 6.86 3.02 -12.26
C THR A 65 6.59 2.61 -10.82
N ALA A 66 6.59 1.31 -10.53
CA ALA A 66 6.55 0.79 -9.17
C ALA A 66 7.98 0.55 -8.66
N LYS A 67 8.45 1.36 -7.71
CA LYS A 67 9.80 1.18 -7.12
C LYS A 67 9.80 0.16 -5.97
N ARG A 68 8.67 -0.02 -5.29
CA ARG A 68 8.51 -0.93 -4.14
C ARG A 68 7.09 -1.47 -4.14
N VAL A 69 6.95 -2.76 -3.85
CA VAL A 69 5.66 -3.43 -3.67
C VAL A 69 5.60 -3.86 -2.21
N ILE A 70 4.60 -3.37 -1.47
CA ILE A 70 4.35 -3.81 -0.09
C ILE A 70 3.21 -4.82 -0.16
N TYR A 71 3.54 -6.09 0.09
CA TYR A 71 2.57 -7.17 0.18
C TYR A 71 2.29 -7.47 1.65
N LEU A 72 1.03 -7.28 2.07
CA LEU A 72 0.58 -7.56 3.42
C LEU A 72 -0.25 -8.85 3.40
N HIS A 73 0.29 -9.94 3.94
CA HIS A 73 -0.46 -11.17 4.16
C HIS A 73 -1.16 -11.08 5.52
N MET A 74 -2.46 -10.78 5.50
CA MET A 74 -3.29 -10.76 6.70
C MET A 74 -3.79 -12.17 7.01
N VAL A 75 -3.19 -12.82 8.00
CA VAL A 75 -3.67 -14.11 8.51
C VAL A 75 -5.05 -13.91 9.13
N GLY A 76 -6.05 -14.59 8.57
CA GLY A 76 -7.43 -14.59 9.08
C GLY A 76 -8.42 -13.72 8.30
N ALA A 77 -8.01 -13.05 7.22
CA ALA A 77 -8.96 -12.44 6.29
C ALA A 77 -9.64 -13.52 5.43
N PRO A 78 -10.94 -13.38 5.09
CA PRO A 78 -11.57 -14.24 4.10
C PRO A 78 -10.77 -14.16 2.80
N SER A 79 -10.50 -15.33 2.19
CA SER A 79 -9.79 -15.36 0.91
C SER A 79 -10.59 -14.58 -0.13
N GLN A 80 -9.93 -14.10 -1.20
CA GLN A 80 -10.64 -13.45 -2.30
C GLN A 80 -11.76 -14.32 -2.88
N LEU A 81 -11.61 -15.65 -2.81
CA LEU A 81 -12.60 -16.64 -3.25
C LEU A 81 -13.75 -16.84 -2.24
N GLU A 82 -13.59 -16.37 -1.00
CA GLU A 82 -14.57 -16.51 0.09
C GLU A 82 -15.41 -15.25 0.34
N LEU A 83 -15.21 -14.17 -0.42
CA LEU A 83 -15.82 -12.88 -0.10
C LEU A 83 -17.28 -12.74 -0.55
N PHE A 84 -17.59 -13.07 -1.81
CA PHE A 84 -18.89 -12.70 -2.41
C PHE A 84 -19.59 -13.82 -3.18
N ASP A 85 -19.02 -15.02 -3.22
CA ASP A 85 -19.61 -16.14 -3.93
C ASP A 85 -20.50 -16.95 -2.99
N TYR A 86 -21.78 -17.05 -3.31
CA TYR A 86 -22.71 -17.91 -2.58
C TYR A 86 -22.38 -19.38 -2.82
N LYS A 87 -22.15 -20.13 -1.73
CA LYS A 87 -21.76 -21.55 -1.74
C LYS A 87 -22.84 -22.41 -1.07
N PRO A 88 -23.92 -22.78 -1.79
CA PRO A 88 -25.03 -23.55 -1.22
C PRO A 88 -24.62 -24.94 -0.74
N THR A 89 -23.54 -25.49 -1.29
CA THR A 89 -22.98 -26.77 -0.85
C THR A 89 -22.38 -26.68 0.55
N LEU A 90 -21.70 -25.60 0.91
CA LEU A 90 -21.18 -25.43 2.27
C LEU A 90 -22.33 -25.38 3.28
N GLU A 91 -23.36 -24.58 3.00
CA GLU A 91 -24.57 -24.50 3.83
C GLU A 91 -25.26 -25.88 3.99
N LYS A 92 -25.30 -26.69 2.93
CA LYS A 92 -25.89 -28.04 2.99
C LYS A 92 -25.11 -29.00 3.89
N TYR A 93 -23.79 -28.85 3.98
CA TYR A 93 -22.91 -29.78 4.69
C TYR A 93 -22.42 -29.25 6.05
N ASP A 94 -22.72 -27.99 6.37
CA ASP A 94 -22.42 -27.38 7.66
C ASP A 94 -22.95 -28.22 8.83
N GLY A 95 -22.09 -28.46 9.82
CA GLY A 95 -22.40 -29.21 11.04
C GLY A 95 -22.56 -30.73 10.87
N LYS A 96 -22.45 -31.29 9.66
CA LYS A 96 -22.54 -32.74 9.43
C LYS A 96 -21.22 -33.44 9.72
N GLU A 97 -21.28 -34.70 10.11
CA GLU A 97 -20.08 -35.52 10.29
C GLU A 97 -19.31 -35.69 8.98
N CYS A 98 -17.99 -35.55 9.06
CA CYS A 98 -17.11 -35.71 7.91
C CYS A 98 -17.18 -37.15 7.35
N PRO A 99 -17.40 -37.32 6.03
CA PRO A 99 -17.43 -38.65 5.41
C PRO A 99 -16.14 -39.43 5.65
N LYS A 100 -16.27 -40.74 5.87
CA LYS A 100 -15.14 -41.63 6.15
C LYS A 100 -14.06 -41.63 5.06
N GLU A 101 -14.46 -41.43 3.82
CA GLU A 101 -13.57 -41.34 2.65
C GLU A 101 -12.47 -40.27 2.83
N TYR A 102 -12.75 -39.18 3.57
CA TYR A 102 -11.77 -38.11 3.83
C TYR A 102 -10.91 -38.34 5.08
N LEU A 103 -11.29 -39.31 5.92
CA LEU A 103 -10.60 -39.64 7.17
C LEU A 103 -9.72 -40.89 7.03
N GLU A 104 -10.11 -41.82 6.15
CA GLU A 104 -9.41 -43.07 5.92
C GLU A 104 -7.97 -42.82 5.40
N GLY A 105 -6.98 -43.37 6.11
CA GLY A 105 -5.57 -43.24 5.77
C GLY A 105 -4.91 -41.90 6.15
N GLN A 106 -5.67 -40.95 6.72
CA GLN A 106 -5.13 -39.65 7.14
C GLN A 106 -4.95 -39.59 8.66
N ARG A 107 -3.80 -39.07 9.12
CA ARG A 107 -3.52 -38.83 10.54
C ARG A 107 -3.48 -37.33 10.82
N PHE A 108 -4.54 -36.83 11.43
CA PHE A 108 -4.64 -35.43 11.83
C PHE A 108 -4.01 -35.22 13.22
N ALA A 109 -3.23 -34.15 13.39
CA ALA A 109 -2.50 -33.90 14.63
C ALA A 109 -3.41 -33.50 15.81
N PHE A 110 -4.55 -32.86 15.54
CA PHE A 110 -5.40 -32.23 16.56
C PHE A 110 -6.86 -32.70 16.56
N ILE A 111 -7.24 -33.58 15.64
CA ILE A 111 -8.62 -34.07 15.52
C ILE A 111 -8.74 -35.40 16.26
N GLN A 112 -9.64 -35.45 17.24
CA GLN A 112 -10.02 -36.68 17.94
C GLN A 112 -11.44 -37.08 17.53
N GLY A 113 -11.62 -38.34 17.11
CA GLY A 113 -12.92 -38.83 16.64
C GLY A 113 -13.29 -38.33 15.23
N VAL A 114 -14.60 -38.27 14.96
CA VAL A 114 -15.14 -37.81 13.68
C VAL A 114 -15.44 -36.32 13.77
N PRO A 115 -14.71 -35.44 13.06
CA PRO A 115 -14.97 -34.01 13.07
C PRO A 115 -16.25 -33.67 12.32
N LYS A 116 -16.88 -32.55 12.68
CA LYS A 116 -17.95 -31.95 11.90
C LYS A 116 -17.37 -31.08 10.79
N MET A 117 -18.03 -31.05 9.65
CA MET A 117 -17.74 -30.14 8.53
C MET A 117 -18.21 -28.72 8.88
N LEU A 118 -17.46 -27.74 8.40
CA LEU A 118 -17.69 -26.29 8.48
C LEU A 118 -17.92 -25.74 7.08
#